data_AF-A0A0N4T477-F1
#
_entry.id   AF-A0A0N4T477-F1
#
_cell.length_a   1.000
_cell.length_b   1.000
_cell.length_c   1.000
_cell.angle_alpha   90.00
_cell.angle_beta   90.00
_cell.angle_gamma   90.00
#
_symmetry.space_group_name_H-M   'P 1'
#
loop_
_entity.id
_entity.type
_entity.pdbx_description
1 polymer ?
#
loop_
_entity_poly.entity_id
_entity_poly.type
_entity_poly.pdbx_seq_one_letter_code
_entity_poly.pdbx_strand_id
1 'polypeptide(L)'
;LIYLYNFRDNNLIKFSDEISGKAVVLTTGGFSCDHSKEDSLLQEFAPEKAHFPTTNGPWATGRGVKMARAMGAALVGMHNVQIHPTAFVDPKDPAAATKFLAAEALRGKGAILLNDKGERFVNELGRRDHVTDKILKFCAKNEKAGAHTAFMVMDDQAVEDFGRASFGFYAKIKGFFKQFDTLEEVANYMGIQSSKLKETLDEYNEYTKLSLSKEDKFGKKVFPVALKHPPYYVAVITPAIHYTMGGIKIDKDAAVYNEFSGKPFKGLLAAGEVTGGVHGRNRLAGNSLLECVVYGRIAGRNAANIRYSASDATLTRTDL
;
A
#
# COMPACT_ATOMS: atom_id res chain seq x y z
N LEU A 1 26.89 3.86 -14.40
CA LEU A 1 26.55 2.47 -14.78
C LEU A 1 25.11 2.20 -14.37
N ILE A 2 24.23 1.91 -15.33
CA ILE A 2 22.81 1.64 -15.09
C ILE A 2 22.67 0.14 -14.87
N TYR A 3 22.18 -0.27 -13.69
CA TYR A 3 21.90 -1.68 -13.40
C TYR A 3 20.43 -1.97 -13.73
N LEU A 4 20.17 -2.73 -14.80
CA LEU A 4 18.85 -3.26 -15.12
C LEU A 4 18.73 -4.71 -14.59
N TYR A 5 17.61 -5.02 -13.93
CA TYR A 5 17.35 -6.37 -13.40
C TYR A 5 16.66 -7.23 -14.46
N ASN A 6 17.28 -8.32 -14.88
CA ASN A 6 16.68 -9.28 -15.80
C ASN A 6 15.81 -10.28 -15.00
N PHE A 7 14.49 -10.15 -15.11
CA PHE A 7 13.53 -11.01 -14.41
C PHE A 7 13.49 -12.46 -14.91
N ARG A 8 14.16 -12.78 -16.03
CA ARG A 8 14.13 -14.14 -16.61
C ARG A 8 15.06 -15.11 -15.90
N ASP A 9 16.18 -14.64 -15.35
CA ASP A 9 17.29 -15.49 -14.91
C ASP A 9 17.64 -15.35 -13.42
N ASN A 10 16.85 -14.60 -12.65
CA ASN A 10 16.99 -14.43 -11.19
C ASN A 10 18.41 -14.14 -10.68
N ASN A 11 19.23 -13.48 -11.51
CA ASN A 11 20.61 -13.14 -11.22
C ASN A 11 20.84 -11.63 -11.43
N LEU A 12 21.73 -11.04 -10.61
CA LEU A 12 22.32 -9.73 -10.87
C LEU A 12 23.25 -9.85 -12.09
N ILE A 13 22.72 -9.62 -13.28
CA ILE A 13 23.53 -9.54 -14.49
C ILE A 13 24.31 -8.22 -14.42
N LYS A 14 25.63 -8.32 -14.26
CA LYS A 14 26.55 -7.20 -14.45
C LYS A 14 26.59 -6.92 -15.96
N PHE A 15 25.67 -6.10 -16.46
CA PHE A 15 25.78 -5.59 -17.82
C PHE A 15 27.01 -4.67 -17.88
N SER A 16 28.07 -5.15 -18.53
CA SER A 16 29.16 -4.31 -19.06
C SER A 16 28.72 -3.53 -20.31
N ASP A 17 27.53 -3.82 -20.84
CA ASP A 17 27.11 -3.31 -22.13
C ASP A 17 26.23 -2.07 -21.93
N GLU A 18 26.69 -0.96 -22.50
CA GLU A 18 25.88 0.24 -22.64
C GLU A 18 24.78 -0.03 -23.66
N ILE A 19 23.52 0.15 -23.24
CA ILE A 19 22.38 0.11 -24.15
C ILE A 19 22.04 1.55 -24.52
N SER A 20 22.42 1.95 -25.73
CA SER A 20 22.09 3.27 -26.26
C SER A 20 20.72 3.23 -26.94
N GLY A 21 19.91 4.25 -26.70
CA GLY A 21 18.57 4.38 -27.27
C GLY A 21 18.17 5.85 -27.35
N LYS A 22 17.20 6.15 -28.23
CA LYS A 22 16.64 7.51 -28.34
C LYS A 22 15.86 7.93 -27.09
N ALA A 23 15.34 6.98 -26.33
CA ALA A 23 14.56 7.27 -25.15
C ALA A 23 14.76 6.19 -24.07
N VAL A 24 14.67 6.60 -22.81
CA VAL A 24 14.62 5.75 -21.63
C VAL A 24 13.33 6.06 -20.88
N VAL A 25 12.56 5.02 -20.56
CA VAL A 25 11.33 5.14 -19.77
C VAL A 25 11.53 4.45 -18.43
N LEU A 26 11.49 5.21 -17.34
CA LEU A 26 11.58 4.69 -15.97
C LEU A 26 10.19 4.21 -15.53
N THR A 27 10.06 2.91 -15.26
CA THR A 27 8.82 2.27 -14.75
C THR A 27 9.11 1.36 -13.56
N THR A 28 10.02 1.80 -12.69
CA THR A 28 10.64 0.95 -11.66
C THR A 28 9.83 0.80 -10.36
N GLY A 29 8.63 1.36 -10.30
CA GLY A 29 7.83 1.42 -9.07
C GLY A 29 8.40 2.37 -8.01
N GLY A 30 7.81 2.31 -6.81
CA GLY A 30 8.10 3.20 -5.69
C GLY A 30 9.27 2.80 -4.80
N PHE A 31 9.28 3.38 -3.60
CA PHE A 31 10.34 3.21 -2.59
C PHE A 31 9.82 2.75 -1.22
N SER A 32 8.65 2.11 -1.18
CA SER A 32 7.99 1.65 0.05
C SER A 32 8.70 0.54 0.82
N CYS A 33 9.74 -0.06 0.26
CA CYS A 33 10.59 -1.10 0.88
C CYS A 33 12.06 -0.64 0.96
N ASP A 34 12.33 0.67 0.86
CA ASP A 34 13.69 1.19 0.84
C ASP A 34 14.32 1.28 2.24
N HIS A 35 14.99 0.19 2.62
CA HIS A 35 15.73 0.08 3.88
C HIS A 35 17.25 0.26 3.71
N SER A 36 17.69 0.92 2.63
CA SER A 36 19.10 1.27 2.43
C SER A 36 19.68 2.02 3.64
N LYS A 37 20.92 1.72 4.02
CA LYS A 37 21.58 2.40 5.15
C LYS A 37 22.09 3.79 4.81
N GLU A 38 22.51 4.00 3.57
CA GLU A 38 23.23 5.22 3.16
C GLU A 38 22.36 6.19 2.36
N ASP A 39 21.42 5.68 1.56
CA ASP A 39 20.64 6.46 0.59
C ASP A 39 19.14 6.17 0.64
N SER A 40 18.60 5.77 1.80
CA SER A 40 17.16 5.46 1.91
C SER A 40 16.30 6.71 1.72
N LEU A 41 15.46 6.67 0.69
CA LEU A 41 14.45 7.68 0.42
C LEU A 41 13.38 7.72 1.52
N LEU A 42 13.07 6.58 2.14
CA LEU A 42 12.15 6.55 3.29
C LEU A 42 12.76 7.28 4.48
N GLN A 43 14.02 7.02 4.82
CA GLN A 43 14.66 7.70 5.95
C GLN A 43 14.89 9.19 5.68
N GLU A 44 15.18 9.57 4.44
CA GLU A 44 15.37 10.96 4.08
C GLU A 44 14.06 11.77 4.10
N PHE A 45 12.98 11.22 3.54
CA PHE A 45 11.76 12.00 3.28
C PHE A 45 10.57 11.67 4.17
N ALA A 46 10.55 10.51 4.82
CA ALA A 46 9.48 10.06 5.71
C ALA A 46 10.01 9.18 6.87
N PRO A 47 11.01 9.65 7.66
CA PRO A 47 11.64 8.86 8.72
C PRO A 47 10.63 8.41 9.78
N GLU A 48 9.57 9.19 10.01
CA GLU A 48 8.49 8.86 10.93
C GLU A 48 7.68 7.62 10.48
N LYS A 49 7.75 7.24 9.21
CA LYS A 49 7.06 6.06 8.65
C LYS A 49 8.00 4.89 8.36
N ALA A 50 9.32 5.10 8.37
CA ALA A 50 10.30 4.08 7.98
C ALA A 50 10.30 2.83 8.89
N HIS A 51 9.71 2.92 10.08
CA HIS A 51 9.57 1.81 11.02
C HIS A 51 8.39 0.87 10.72
N PHE A 52 7.46 1.26 9.85
CA PHE A 52 6.34 0.40 9.48
C PHE A 52 6.80 -0.74 8.57
N PRO A 53 6.18 -1.94 8.67
CA PRO A 53 6.32 -2.96 7.63
C PRO A 53 5.75 -2.44 6.31
N THR A 54 6.02 -3.12 5.21
CA THR A 54 5.52 -2.75 3.87
C THR A 54 4.63 -3.84 3.28
N THR A 55 3.69 -3.47 2.42
CA THR A 55 2.95 -4.46 1.61
C THR A 55 3.62 -4.79 0.28
N ASN A 56 4.79 -4.21 0.03
CA ASN A 56 5.50 -4.33 -1.24
C ASN A 56 6.67 -5.29 -1.10
N GLY A 57 7.05 -5.88 -2.24
CA GLY A 57 8.20 -6.77 -2.30
C GLY A 57 9.54 -6.03 -2.22
N PRO A 58 10.65 -6.79 -2.11
CA PRO A 58 12.01 -6.26 -1.93
C PRO A 58 12.52 -5.43 -3.11
N TRP A 59 11.80 -5.39 -4.24
CA TRP A 59 12.14 -4.58 -5.41
C TRP A 59 11.78 -3.10 -5.27
N ALA A 60 10.84 -2.74 -4.38
CA ALA A 60 10.34 -1.37 -4.22
C ALA A 60 11.29 -0.48 -3.39
N THR A 61 12.52 -0.34 -3.87
CA THR A 61 13.65 0.33 -3.18
C THR A 61 13.98 1.70 -3.77
N GLY A 62 13.13 2.23 -4.67
CA GLY A 62 13.32 3.56 -5.23
C GLY A 62 14.46 3.71 -6.23
N ARG A 63 14.98 2.63 -6.78
CA ARG A 63 16.17 2.66 -7.67
C ARG A 63 16.04 3.63 -8.85
N GLY A 64 14.87 3.69 -9.51
CA GLY A 64 14.64 4.65 -10.60
C GLY A 64 14.61 6.10 -10.12
N VAL A 65 14.01 6.35 -8.94
CA VAL A 65 13.99 7.68 -8.31
C VAL A 65 15.41 8.13 -7.96
N LYS A 66 16.20 7.26 -7.31
CA LYS A 66 17.61 7.54 -6.95
C LYS A 66 18.46 7.83 -8.19
N MET A 67 18.30 7.02 -9.24
CA MET A 67 19.01 7.20 -10.50
C MET A 67 18.65 8.53 -11.18
N ALA A 68 17.35 8.83 -11.32
CA ALA A 68 16.91 10.08 -11.93
C ALA A 68 17.37 11.30 -11.12
N ARG A 69 17.27 11.24 -9.78
CA ARG A 69 17.75 12.30 -8.88
C ARG A 69 19.25 12.55 -9.06
N ALA A 70 20.06 11.49 -9.16
CA ALA A 70 21.50 11.61 -9.40
C ALA A 70 21.83 12.25 -10.76
N MET A 71 20.93 12.17 -11.73
CA MET A 71 21.00 12.87 -13.02
C MET A 71 20.41 14.29 -12.98
N GLY A 72 20.01 14.82 -11.82
CA GLY A 72 19.41 16.15 -11.71
C GLY A 72 17.90 16.22 -11.96
N ALA A 73 17.18 15.08 -11.92
CA ALA A 73 15.73 15.09 -12.02
C ALA A 73 15.06 15.72 -10.79
N ALA A 74 14.09 16.58 -11.06
CA ALA A 74 13.21 17.16 -10.06
C ALA A 74 12.35 16.07 -9.40
N LEU A 75 12.25 16.13 -8.07
CA LEU A 75 11.37 15.26 -7.29
C LEU A 75 10.19 16.07 -6.76
N VAL A 76 9.04 15.42 -6.55
CA VAL A 76 7.86 16.07 -6.00
C VAL A 76 7.16 15.16 -5.01
N GLY A 77 6.71 15.74 -3.89
CA GLY A 77 5.84 15.06 -2.92
C GLY A 77 6.49 13.91 -2.15
N MET A 78 7.82 13.87 -2.02
CA MET A 78 8.55 12.73 -1.43
C MET A 78 8.11 12.33 0.00
N HIS A 79 7.63 13.28 0.81
CA HIS A 79 7.08 13.01 2.16
C HIS A 79 5.70 12.33 2.14
N ASN A 80 5.03 12.29 0.99
CA ASN A 80 3.71 11.69 0.83
C ASN A 80 3.85 10.18 0.63
N VAL A 81 4.05 9.49 1.75
CA VAL A 81 4.05 8.02 1.86
C VAL A 81 2.74 7.57 2.51
N GLN A 82 2.00 6.69 1.86
CA GLN A 82 0.71 6.19 2.33
C GLN A 82 0.88 4.90 3.12
N ILE A 83 0.28 4.90 4.30
CA ILE A 83 0.08 3.69 5.12
C ILE A 83 -1.29 3.10 4.79
N HIS A 84 -1.33 1.80 4.54
CA HIS A 84 -2.58 1.05 4.52
C HIS A 84 -2.88 0.55 5.94
N PRO A 85 -4.10 0.75 6.47
CA PRO A 85 -4.40 0.42 7.86
C PRO A 85 -4.39 -1.09 8.14
N THR A 86 -4.62 -1.92 7.12
CA THR A 86 -4.78 -3.36 7.27
C THR A 86 -3.83 -4.13 6.36
N ALA A 87 -2.76 -4.67 6.93
CA ALA A 87 -1.93 -5.73 6.36
C ALA A 87 -1.94 -6.93 7.31
N PHE A 88 -2.02 -8.14 6.78
CA PHE A 88 -2.07 -9.37 7.57
C PHE A 88 -0.76 -9.59 8.31
N VAL A 89 -0.87 -9.89 9.60
CA VAL A 89 0.21 -10.48 10.39
C VAL A 89 0.14 -11.99 10.14
N ASP A 90 1.11 -12.53 9.41
CA ASP A 90 1.20 -13.98 9.18
C ASP A 90 1.50 -14.68 10.51
N PRO A 91 0.67 -15.62 10.99
CA PRO A 91 0.97 -16.36 12.21
C PRO A 91 2.29 -17.14 12.17
N LYS A 92 2.77 -17.50 10.97
CA LYS A 92 4.02 -18.24 10.75
C LYS A 92 5.25 -17.33 10.74
N ASP A 93 5.08 -16.06 10.39
CA ASP A 93 6.14 -15.05 10.42
C ASP A 93 5.58 -13.66 10.83
N PRO A 94 5.24 -13.48 12.12
CA PRO A 94 4.57 -12.26 12.57
C PRO A 94 5.44 -11.01 12.42
N ALA A 95 6.76 -11.16 12.51
CA ALA A 95 7.75 -10.08 12.45
C ALA A 95 8.16 -9.72 11.02
N ALA A 96 7.61 -10.39 9.99
CA ALA A 96 7.94 -10.13 8.60
C ALA A 96 7.85 -8.63 8.24
N ALA A 97 8.93 -8.09 7.68
CA ALA A 97 8.99 -6.71 7.21
C ALA A 97 8.06 -6.48 6.00
N THR A 98 7.88 -7.49 5.15
CA THR A 98 6.87 -7.50 4.09
C THR A 98 5.63 -8.25 4.57
N LYS A 99 4.47 -7.61 4.52
CA LYS A 99 3.18 -8.17 4.94
C LYS A 99 2.21 -8.25 3.78
N PHE A 100 1.35 -9.25 3.78
CA PHE A 100 0.34 -9.35 2.73
C PHE A 100 -0.77 -8.32 2.97
N LEU A 101 -1.17 -7.60 1.93
CA LEU A 101 -2.23 -6.60 2.06
C LEU A 101 -3.56 -7.28 2.41
N ALA A 102 -4.22 -6.80 3.47
CA ALA A 102 -5.62 -7.14 3.73
C ALA A 102 -6.50 -6.12 2.99
N ALA A 103 -7.11 -6.57 1.89
CA ALA A 103 -7.86 -5.70 0.99
C ALA A 103 -8.94 -4.90 1.71
N GLU A 104 -9.08 -3.62 1.37
CA GLU A 104 -10.11 -2.73 1.91
C GLU A 104 -11.53 -3.26 1.71
N ALA A 105 -11.74 -4.04 0.64
CA ALA A 105 -13.00 -4.71 0.36
C ALA A 105 -13.43 -5.69 1.47
N LEU A 106 -12.51 -6.26 2.27
CA LEU A 106 -12.91 -7.10 3.42
C LEU A 106 -13.74 -6.28 4.42
N ARG A 107 -13.27 -5.07 4.77
CA ARG A 107 -14.00 -4.10 5.61
C ARG A 107 -15.27 -3.61 4.91
N GLY A 108 -15.17 -3.33 3.62
CA GLY A 108 -16.30 -2.92 2.77
C GLY A 108 -17.44 -3.94 2.71
N LYS A 109 -17.15 -5.21 2.99
CA LYS A 109 -18.09 -6.34 2.93
C LYS A 109 -18.52 -6.87 4.29
N GLY A 110 -18.15 -6.20 5.37
CA GLY A 110 -18.66 -6.53 6.70
C GLY A 110 -17.62 -6.79 7.77
N ALA A 111 -16.33 -6.86 7.42
CA ALA A 111 -15.31 -7.03 8.43
C ALA A 111 -15.26 -5.84 9.39
N ILE A 112 -15.32 -6.11 10.70
CA ILE A 112 -15.10 -5.10 11.73
C ILE A 112 -13.68 -5.18 12.27
N LEU A 113 -13.21 -4.11 12.91
CA LEU A 113 -11.93 -4.07 13.59
C LEU A 113 -12.13 -3.96 15.11
N LEU A 114 -11.50 -4.87 15.85
CA LEU A 114 -11.51 -4.93 17.30
C LEU A 114 -10.11 -4.71 17.86
N ASN A 115 -9.99 -3.99 18.97
CA ASN A 115 -8.75 -3.91 19.74
C ASN A 115 -8.53 -5.20 20.56
N ASP A 116 -7.45 -5.22 21.34
CA ASP A 116 -7.08 -6.30 22.27
C ASP A 116 -8.09 -6.51 23.41
N LYS A 117 -9.08 -5.63 23.57
CA LYS A 117 -10.15 -5.71 24.58
C LYS A 117 -11.48 -6.20 23.97
N GLY A 118 -11.50 -6.49 22.67
CA GLY A 118 -12.72 -6.89 21.95
C GLY A 118 -13.65 -5.74 21.59
N GLU A 119 -13.17 -4.50 21.64
CA GLU A 119 -13.98 -3.31 21.41
C GLU A 119 -13.73 -2.75 20.01
N ARG A 120 -14.80 -2.29 19.35
CA ARG A 120 -14.66 -1.42 18.18
C ARG A 120 -14.08 -0.08 18.60
N PHE A 121 -13.30 0.54 17.70
CA PHE A 121 -12.58 1.79 18.00
C PHE A 121 -12.58 2.79 16.84
N VAL A 122 -13.19 2.44 15.71
CA VAL A 122 -13.15 3.24 14.47
C VAL A 122 -14.31 2.90 13.54
N ASN A 123 -14.66 3.84 12.65
CA ASN A 123 -15.41 3.54 11.45
C ASN A 123 -14.48 2.83 10.45
N GLU A 124 -14.71 1.53 10.22
CA GLU A 124 -13.87 0.68 9.38
C GLU A 124 -13.86 1.09 7.90
N LEU A 125 -14.76 1.98 7.48
CA LEU A 125 -14.81 2.55 6.13
C LEU A 125 -14.23 3.97 6.07
N GLY A 126 -13.63 4.44 7.16
CA GLY A 126 -12.94 5.72 7.22
C GLY A 126 -11.70 5.77 6.32
N ARG A 127 -11.14 6.97 6.15
CA ARG A 127 -9.90 7.16 5.38
C ARG A 127 -8.74 6.37 6.00
N ARG A 128 -7.79 5.95 5.16
CA ARG A 128 -6.63 5.13 5.57
C ARG A 128 -5.80 5.75 6.67
N ASP A 129 -5.56 7.06 6.61
CA ASP A 129 -4.85 7.82 7.64
C ASP A 129 -5.61 7.79 8.97
N HIS A 130 -6.91 8.09 8.94
CA HIS A 130 -7.76 8.03 10.13
C HIS A 130 -7.78 6.64 10.77
N VAL A 131 -7.98 5.57 9.98
CA VAL A 131 -8.03 4.21 10.51
C VAL A 131 -6.66 3.79 11.07
N THR A 132 -5.57 4.19 10.42
CA THR A 132 -4.20 3.94 10.90
C THR A 132 -3.98 4.62 12.25
N ASP A 133 -4.29 5.90 12.37
CA ASP A 133 -4.14 6.66 13.62
C ASP A 133 -4.94 6.03 14.76
N LYS A 134 -6.14 5.51 14.46
CA LYS A 134 -6.98 4.83 15.44
C LYS A 134 -6.39 3.50 15.89
N ILE A 135 -5.79 2.72 14.99
CA ILE A 135 -5.08 1.49 15.37
C ILE A 135 -3.89 1.81 16.28
N LEU A 136 -3.08 2.81 15.92
CA LEU A 136 -1.91 3.22 16.72
C LEU A 136 -2.29 3.73 18.11
N LYS A 137 -3.46 4.37 18.24
CA LYS A 137 -3.93 4.95 19.50
C LYS A 137 -4.65 3.96 20.41
N PHE A 138 -5.45 3.06 19.85
CA PHE A 138 -6.42 2.27 20.63
C PHE A 138 -6.14 0.76 20.68
N CYS A 139 -5.14 0.28 19.94
CA CYS A 139 -4.79 -1.13 19.93
C CYS A 139 -3.44 -1.37 20.61
N ALA A 140 -3.30 -2.47 21.34
CA ALA A 140 -2.03 -2.87 21.94
C ALA A 140 -0.95 -3.21 20.89
N LYS A 141 0.31 -3.07 21.29
CA LYS A 141 1.44 -3.64 20.55
C LYS A 141 1.47 -5.15 20.75
N ASN A 142 1.58 -5.89 19.66
CA ASN A 142 1.86 -7.32 19.69
C ASN A 142 3.37 -7.53 19.62
N GLU A 143 3.95 -8.12 20.67
CA GLU A 143 5.39 -8.32 20.78
C GLU A 143 5.97 -9.17 19.64
N LYS A 144 5.26 -10.23 19.23
CA LYS A 144 5.70 -11.10 18.13
C LYS A 144 5.71 -10.36 16.79
N ALA A 145 4.73 -9.48 16.56
CA ALA A 145 4.64 -8.70 15.34
C ALA A 145 5.51 -7.44 15.35
N GLY A 146 5.96 -6.99 16.52
CA GLY A 146 6.70 -5.74 16.71
C GLY A 146 5.87 -4.48 16.38
N ALA A 147 4.54 -4.56 16.35
CA ALA A 147 3.68 -3.48 15.87
C ALA A 147 2.34 -3.42 16.62
N HIS A 148 1.64 -2.29 16.52
CA HIS A 148 0.24 -2.19 16.95
C HIS A 148 -0.63 -3.08 16.06
N THR A 149 -1.48 -3.91 16.67
CA THR A 149 -2.31 -4.86 15.92
C THR A 149 -3.77 -4.78 16.34
N ALA A 150 -4.66 -4.94 15.37
CA ALA A 150 -6.09 -5.14 15.63
C ALA A 150 -6.54 -6.51 15.13
N PHE A 151 -7.66 -6.99 15.64
CA PHE A 151 -8.35 -8.17 15.13
C PHE A 151 -9.36 -7.75 14.08
N MET A 152 -9.26 -8.33 12.89
CA MET A 152 -10.28 -8.24 11.85
C MET A 152 -11.22 -9.43 12.00
N VAL A 153 -12.51 -9.17 12.20
CA VAL A 153 -13.53 -10.20 12.42
C VAL A 153 -14.57 -10.15 11.32
N MET A 154 -14.88 -11.32 10.75
CA MET A 154 -15.92 -11.54 9.75
C MET A 154 -16.79 -12.74 10.16
N ASP A 155 -18.02 -12.78 9.70
CA ASP A 155 -18.88 -13.97 9.78
C ASP A 155 -19.10 -14.59 8.39
N ASP A 156 -19.85 -15.68 8.30
CA ASP A 156 -19.98 -16.43 7.05
C ASP A 156 -20.73 -15.64 5.96
N GLN A 157 -21.68 -14.78 6.34
CA GLN A 157 -22.38 -13.92 5.40
C GLN A 157 -21.45 -12.85 4.82
N ALA A 158 -20.60 -12.23 5.64
CA ALA A 158 -19.59 -11.27 5.17
C ALA A 158 -18.59 -11.93 4.20
N VAL A 159 -18.26 -13.20 4.43
CA VAL A 159 -17.40 -13.99 3.54
C VAL A 159 -18.07 -14.27 2.19
N GLU A 160 -19.36 -14.62 2.18
CA GLU A 160 -20.12 -14.76 0.93
C GLU A 160 -20.17 -13.45 0.14
N ASP A 161 -20.48 -12.33 0.80
CA ASP A 161 -20.59 -11.02 0.16
C ASP A 161 -19.25 -10.49 -0.40
N PHE A 162 -18.13 -10.92 0.19
CA PHE A 162 -16.78 -10.68 -0.32
C PHE A 162 -16.41 -11.60 -1.49
N GLY A 163 -16.98 -12.81 -1.52
CA GLY A 163 -16.71 -13.85 -2.49
C GLY A 163 -15.87 -14.97 -1.88
N ARG A 164 -16.50 -16.14 -1.68
CA ARG A 164 -15.92 -17.33 -1.03
C ARG A 164 -14.58 -17.77 -1.63
N ALA A 165 -14.42 -17.69 -2.96
CA ALA A 165 -13.17 -18.05 -3.64
C ALA A 165 -12.01 -17.09 -3.28
N SER A 166 -12.27 -15.78 -3.36
CA SER A 166 -11.31 -14.74 -2.99
C SER A 166 -10.96 -14.80 -1.50
N PHE A 167 -11.95 -15.04 -0.64
CA PHE A 167 -11.72 -15.26 0.78
C PHE A 167 -10.88 -16.51 1.04
N GLY A 168 -11.18 -17.61 0.35
CA GLY A 168 -10.47 -18.88 0.44
C GLY A 168 -8.97 -18.77 0.14
N PHE A 169 -8.57 -17.84 -0.73
CA PHE A 169 -7.15 -17.51 -0.92
C PHE A 169 -6.50 -16.98 0.37
N TYR A 170 -7.12 -16.03 1.07
CA TYR A 170 -6.59 -15.49 2.32
C TYR A 170 -6.65 -16.50 3.47
N ALA A 171 -7.80 -17.18 3.62
CA ALA A 171 -8.04 -18.06 4.75
C ALA A 171 -7.35 -19.43 4.60
N LYS A 172 -7.46 -20.08 3.43
CA LYS A 172 -7.00 -21.47 3.24
C LYS A 172 -5.61 -21.55 2.61
N ILE A 173 -5.36 -20.75 1.56
CA ILE A 173 -4.07 -20.81 0.85
C ILE A 173 -2.98 -20.08 1.63
N LYS A 174 -3.29 -18.87 2.10
CA LYS A 174 -2.36 -18.08 2.91
C LYS A 174 -2.40 -18.40 4.40
N GLY A 175 -3.54 -18.81 4.94
CA GLY A 175 -3.66 -19.15 6.36
C GLY A 175 -3.76 -17.94 7.29
N PHE A 176 -4.23 -16.78 6.80
CA PHE A 176 -4.30 -15.55 7.59
C PHE A 176 -5.52 -15.48 8.52
N PHE A 177 -6.57 -16.23 8.23
CA PHE A 177 -7.77 -16.29 9.05
C PHE A 177 -7.85 -17.60 9.82
N LYS A 178 -8.24 -17.50 11.09
CA LYS A 178 -8.65 -18.64 11.91
C LYS A 178 -10.17 -18.69 12.00
N GLN A 179 -10.75 -19.86 11.77
CA GLN A 179 -12.19 -20.10 11.84
C GLN A 179 -12.60 -20.55 13.24
N PHE A 180 -13.78 -20.12 13.69
CA PHE A 180 -14.41 -20.45 14.96
C PHE A 180 -15.91 -20.64 14.75
N ASP A 181 -16.51 -21.61 15.45
CA ASP A 181 -17.95 -21.88 15.30
C ASP A 181 -18.79 -21.04 16.27
N THR A 182 -18.16 -20.52 17.34
CA THR A 182 -18.85 -19.73 18.37
C THR A 182 -18.09 -18.45 18.72
N LEU A 183 -18.81 -17.45 19.25
CA LEU A 183 -18.20 -16.22 19.79
C LEU A 183 -17.35 -16.48 21.03
N GLU A 184 -17.66 -17.53 21.79
CA GLU A 184 -16.86 -17.92 22.95
C GLU A 184 -15.46 -18.37 22.53
N GLU A 185 -15.36 -19.16 21.47
CA GLU A 185 -14.07 -19.55 20.90
C GLU A 185 -13.26 -18.35 20.37
N VAL A 186 -13.94 -17.38 19.73
CA VAL A 186 -13.32 -16.12 19.28
C VAL A 186 -12.78 -15.34 20.49
N ALA A 187 -13.58 -15.18 21.53
CA ALA A 187 -13.19 -14.47 22.75
C ALA A 187 -12.00 -15.14 23.44
N ASN A 188 -12.02 -16.48 23.54
CA ASN A 188 -10.91 -17.26 24.08
C ASN A 188 -9.63 -17.07 23.25
N TYR A 189 -9.74 -17.05 21.92
CA TYR A 189 -8.60 -16.79 21.04
C TYR A 189 -8.02 -15.39 21.21
N MET A 190 -8.87 -14.39 21.42
CA MET A 190 -8.47 -13.00 21.66
C MET A 190 -7.98 -12.76 23.10
N GLY A 191 -8.21 -13.70 24.03
CA GLY A 191 -7.87 -13.55 25.44
C GLY A 191 -8.81 -12.61 26.20
N ILE A 192 -10.08 -12.52 25.80
CA ILE A 192 -11.08 -11.61 26.37
C ILE A 192 -12.30 -12.37 26.91
N GLN A 193 -13.14 -11.70 27.69
CA GLN A 193 -14.40 -12.29 28.16
C GLN A 193 -15.42 -12.38 27.02
N SER A 194 -16.06 -13.54 26.87
CA SER A 194 -17.11 -13.79 25.86
C SER A 194 -18.26 -12.78 25.94
N SER A 195 -18.66 -12.40 27.15
CA SER A 195 -19.68 -11.36 27.39
C SER A 195 -19.31 -10.01 26.77
N LYS A 196 -18.03 -9.63 26.80
CA LYS A 196 -17.57 -8.33 26.27
C LYS A 196 -17.58 -8.30 24.75
N LEU A 197 -17.17 -9.40 24.12
CA LEU A 197 -17.26 -9.54 22.67
C LEU A 197 -18.72 -9.53 22.22
N LYS A 198 -19.59 -10.26 22.92
CA LYS A 198 -21.01 -10.30 22.64
C LYS A 198 -21.65 -8.91 22.72
N GLU A 199 -21.36 -8.15 23.78
CA GLU A 199 -21.84 -6.77 23.93
C GLU A 199 -21.45 -5.90 22.72
N THR A 200 -20.19 -5.99 22.27
CA THR A 200 -19.69 -5.23 21.13
C THR A 200 -20.39 -5.60 19.82
N LEU A 201 -20.63 -6.90 19.59
CA LEU A 201 -21.32 -7.37 18.39
C LEU A 201 -22.82 -7.07 18.43
N ASP A 202 -23.46 -7.17 19.60
CA ASP A 202 -24.86 -6.78 19.78
C ASP A 202 -25.03 -5.27 19.47
N GLU A 203 -24.16 -4.40 20.01
CA GLU A 203 -24.18 -2.96 19.72
C GLU A 203 -24.04 -2.69 18.22
N TYR A 204 -23.09 -3.36 17.54
CA TYR A 204 -22.91 -3.23 16.09
C TYR A 204 -24.14 -3.74 15.30
N ASN A 205 -24.69 -4.88 15.69
CA ASN A 205 -25.82 -5.52 15.02
C ASN A 205 -27.15 -4.77 15.19
N GLU A 206 -27.28 -3.89 16.19
CA GLU A 206 -28.44 -3.00 16.25
C GLU A 206 -28.41 -1.97 15.11
N TYR A 207 -27.24 -1.44 14.75
CA TYR A 207 -27.11 -0.47 13.66
C TYR A 207 -27.42 -1.05 12.28
N THR A 208 -27.26 -2.37 12.08
CA THR A 208 -27.59 -3.01 10.79
C THR A 208 -29.09 -3.00 10.49
N LYS A 209 -29.93 -2.79 11.51
CA LYS A 209 -31.40 -2.72 11.39
C LYS A 209 -31.89 -1.30 11.15
N LEU A 210 -31.03 -0.30 11.35
CA LEU A 210 -31.38 1.12 11.26
C LEU A 210 -31.25 1.65 9.84
N SER A 211 -31.91 2.78 9.56
CA SER A 211 -31.78 3.46 8.27
C SER A 211 -30.37 4.05 8.08
N LEU A 212 -29.95 4.22 6.82
CA LEU A 212 -28.64 4.76 6.43
C LEU A 212 -28.36 6.20 6.92
N SER A 213 -29.34 6.89 7.51
CA SER A 213 -29.16 8.21 8.11
C SER A 213 -28.64 8.16 9.55
N LYS A 214 -28.64 7.00 10.21
CA LYS A 214 -28.13 6.84 11.57
C LYS A 214 -26.65 6.49 11.57
N GLU A 215 -25.90 7.26 12.36
CA GLU A 215 -24.48 7.06 12.60
C GLU A 215 -24.26 6.38 13.95
N ASP A 216 -23.28 5.47 14.02
CA ASP A 216 -22.75 5.01 15.30
C ASP A 216 -21.83 6.05 15.96
N LYS A 217 -21.35 5.75 17.16
CA LYS A 217 -20.40 6.60 17.90
C LYS A 217 -19.08 6.89 17.17
N PHE A 218 -18.80 6.18 16.07
CA PHE A 218 -17.63 6.37 15.21
C PHE A 218 -17.94 7.07 13.88
N GLY A 219 -19.20 7.49 13.66
CA GLY A 219 -19.65 8.12 12.42
C GLY A 219 -19.86 7.12 11.26
N LYS A 220 -19.94 5.81 11.54
CA LYS A 220 -20.24 4.79 10.53
C LYS A 220 -21.73 4.79 10.21
N LYS A 221 -22.05 4.80 8.92
CA LYS A 221 -23.44 4.75 8.38
C LYS A 221 -23.79 3.46 7.67
N VAL A 222 -22.78 2.78 7.15
CA VAL A 222 -22.96 1.61 6.29
C VAL A 222 -22.51 0.37 7.05
N PHE A 223 -23.46 -0.52 7.30
CA PHE A 223 -23.30 -1.78 8.03
C PHE A 223 -23.77 -2.92 7.11
N PRO A 224 -22.88 -3.46 6.26
CA PRO A 224 -23.30 -4.35 5.16
C PRO A 224 -23.97 -5.65 5.64
N VAL A 225 -23.56 -6.14 6.81
CA VAL A 225 -23.98 -7.43 7.37
C VAL A 225 -23.98 -7.32 8.89
N ALA A 226 -24.95 -8.00 9.51
CA ALA A 226 -24.95 -8.29 10.94
C ALA A 226 -24.05 -9.50 11.23
N LEU A 227 -23.09 -9.35 12.14
CA LEU A 227 -22.17 -10.41 12.55
C LEU A 227 -22.86 -11.36 13.52
N LYS A 228 -23.63 -12.31 12.97
CA LYS A 228 -24.43 -13.29 13.72
C LYS A 228 -24.52 -14.65 13.02
N HIS A 229 -23.83 -14.83 11.90
CA HIS A 229 -23.90 -16.03 11.07
C HIS A 229 -22.58 -16.82 11.20
N PRO A 230 -22.46 -17.72 12.19
CA PRO A 230 -21.27 -18.56 12.29
C PRO A 230 -21.09 -19.42 11.03
N PRO A 231 -19.85 -19.83 10.70
CA PRO A 231 -18.63 -19.59 11.47
C PRO A 231 -18.12 -18.14 11.42
N TYR A 232 -17.32 -17.78 12.42
CA TYR A 232 -16.58 -16.52 12.51
C TYR A 232 -15.13 -16.72 12.06
N TYR A 233 -14.59 -15.72 11.39
CA TYR A 233 -13.22 -15.73 10.88
C TYR A 233 -12.47 -14.53 11.44
N VAL A 234 -11.31 -14.81 12.05
CA VAL A 234 -10.49 -13.79 12.70
C VAL A 234 -9.10 -13.76 12.09
N ALA A 235 -8.63 -12.58 11.71
CA ALA A 235 -7.25 -12.33 11.30
C ALA A 235 -6.63 -11.24 12.17
N VAL A 236 -5.31 -11.30 12.37
CA VAL A 236 -4.55 -10.22 13.00
C VAL A 236 -4.02 -9.29 11.90
N ILE A 237 -4.26 -7.99 12.04
CA ILE A 237 -3.80 -6.99 11.08
C ILE A 237 -2.95 -5.91 11.75
N THR A 238 -2.13 -5.22 10.96
CA THR A 238 -1.34 -4.08 11.38
C THR A 238 -1.22 -3.05 10.24
N PRO A 239 -0.99 -1.77 10.52
CA PRO A 239 -0.71 -0.79 9.47
C PRO A 239 0.63 -1.08 8.77
N ALA A 240 0.70 -0.82 7.47
CA ALA A 240 1.91 -1.03 6.66
C ALA A 240 2.06 0.01 5.55
N ILE A 241 3.29 0.38 5.21
CA ILE A 241 3.60 1.21 4.04
C ILE A 241 3.09 0.51 2.79
N HIS A 242 2.30 1.21 1.99
CA HIS A 242 1.63 0.61 0.85
C HIS A 242 1.97 1.27 -0.48
N TYR A 243 2.16 2.59 -0.49
CA TYR A 243 2.38 3.32 -1.72
C TYR A 243 3.15 4.62 -1.46
N THR A 244 4.08 4.97 -2.35
CA THR A 244 4.82 6.24 -2.29
C THR A 244 4.28 7.19 -3.36
N MET A 245 3.51 8.21 -2.96
CA MET A 245 2.92 9.18 -3.89
C MET A 245 3.93 10.23 -4.38
N GLY A 246 5.04 10.36 -3.67
CA GLY A 246 6.17 11.12 -4.12
C GLY A 246 7.03 10.34 -5.10
N GLY A 247 7.74 11.07 -5.95
CA GLY A 247 8.64 10.48 -6.94
C GLY A 247 9.15 11.51 -7.93
N ILE A 248 9.56 11.02 -9.10
CA ILE A 248 10.07 11.85 -10.20
C ILE A 248 8.97 12.77 -10.72
N LYS A 249 9.25 14.07 -10.81
CA LYS A 249 8.32 15.05 -11.38
C LYS A 249 8.26 14.88 -12.91
N ILE A 250 7.05 14.71 -13.43
CA ILE A 250 6.78 14.58 -14.86
C ILE A 250 5.78 15.65 -15.34
N ASP A 251 5.78 15.95 -16.64
CA ASP A 251 4.67 16.65 -17.30
C ASP A 251 3.55 15.69 -17.75
N LYS A 252 2.52 16.25 -18.41
CA LYS A 252 1.40 15.51 -18.99
C LYS A 252 1.81 14.51 -20.09
N ASP A 253 3.02 14.67 -20.65
CA ASP A 253 3.59 13.85 -21.71
C ASP A 253 4.59 12.82 -21.13
N ALA A 254 4.61 12.67 -19.80
CA ALA A 254 5.48 11.78 -19.04
C ALA A 254 6.98 12.14 -19.11
N ALA A 255 7.34 13.32 -19.59
CA ALA A 255 8.73 13.76 -19.66
C ALA A 255 9.24 14.17 -18.27
N VAL A 256 10.44 13.73 -17.91
CA VAL A 256 11.05 14.01 -16.61
C VAL A 256 11.60 15.43 -16.58
N TYR A 257 11.27 16.20 -15.55
CA TYR A 257 11.82 17.56 -15.36
C TYR A 257 13.24 17.53 -14.81
N ASN A 258 14.13 18.33 -15.40
CA ASN A 258 15.43 18.67 -14.83
C ASN A 258 15.26 19.83 -13.83
N GLU A 259 15.75 19.65 -12.61
CA GLU A 259 15.64 20.62 -11.52
C GLU A 259 16.43 21.91 -11.82
N PHE A 260 17.62 21.79 -12.41
CA PHE A 260 18.54 22.90 -12.61
C PHE A 260 18.17 23.78 -13.80
N SER A 261 17.70 23.17 -14.90
CA SER A 261 17.29 23.92 -16.09
C SER A 261 15.82 24.34 -16.08
N GLY A 262 15.00 23.72 -15.21
CA GLY A 262 13.54 23.91 -15.17
C GLY A 262 12.82 23.37 -16.42
N LYS A 263 13.51 22.64 -17.29
CA LYS A 263 12.96 22.07 -18.54
C LYS A 263 12.98 20.53 -18.49
N PRO A 264 12.13 19.85 -19.27
CA PRO A 264 12.21 18.39 -19.38
C PRO A 264 13.51 17.92 -20.02
N PHE A 265 14.06 16.80 -19.53
CA PHE A 265 15.11 16.07 -20.22
C PHE A 265 14.60 15.56 -21.55
N LYS A 266 15.37 15.78 -22.62
CA LYS A 266 15.08 15.13 -23.90
C LYS A 266 15.46 13.66 -23.81
N GLY A 267 14.52 12.76 -24.09
CA GLY A 267 14.78 11.32 -24.07
C GLY A 267 14.50 10.62 -22.75
N LEU A 268 14.26 11.31 -21.64
CA LEU A 268 13.97 10.68 -20.35
C LEU A 268 12.51 10.85 -19.97
N LEU A 269 11.81 9.74 -19.82
CA LEU A 269 10.41 9.68 -19.42
C LEU A 269 10.24 8.79 -18.19
N ALA A 270 9.12 8.93 -17.48
CA ALA A 270 8.79 8.08 -16.34
C ALA A 270 7.28 7.82 -16.22
N ALA A 271 6.89 6.64 -15.73
CA ALA A 271 5.49 6.27 -15.55
C ALA A 271 5.27 5.27 -14.40
N GLY A 272 4.10 5.36 -13.77
CA GLY A 272 3.73 4.55 -12.60
C GLY A 272 4.30 5.11 -11.29
N GLU A 273 4.32 4.31 -10.22
CA GLU A 273 4.68 4.75 -8.85
C GLU A 273 6.10 5.34 -8.69
N VAL A 274 6.97 5.22 -9.71
CA VAL A 274 8.25 5.93 -9.71
C VAL A 274 8.07 7.46 -9.84
N THR A 275 6.91 7.92 -10.31
CA THR A 275 6.59 9.34 -10.51
C THR A 275 5.87 9.93 -9.30
N GLY A 276 5.96 11.26 -9.18
CA GLY A 276 5.25 12.03 -8.17
C GLY A 276 4.23 12.98 -8.77
N GLY A 277 3.25 13.39 -7.95
CA GLY A 277 2.31 14.48 -8.27
C GLY A 277 0.90 14.04 -8.66
N VAL A 278 0.73 12.85 -9.28
CA VAL A 278 -0.57 12.34 -9.74
C VAL A 278 -1.58 12.18 -8.59
N HIS A 279 -1.11 11.70 -7.43
CA HIS A 279 -1.97 11.37 -6.29
C HIS A 279 -1.97 12.42 -5.17
N GLY A 280 -1.21 13.51 -5.32
CA GLY A 280 -1.03 14.52 -4.29
C GLY A 280 -0.58 13.91 -2.95
N ARG A 281 -1.32 14.21 -1.86
CA ARG A 281 -0.99 13.76 -0.51
C ARG A 281 -1.52 12.38 -0.15
N ASN A 282 -2.55 11.90 -0.84
CA ASN A 282 -3.20 10.64 -0.50
C ASN A 282 -3.83 10.01 -1.73
N ARG A 283 -3.31 8.85 -2.13
CA ARG A 283 -3.85 8.08 -3.25
C ARG A 283 -5.21 7.45 -2.91
N LEU A 284 -6.18 7.61 -3.81
CA LEU A 284 -7.45 6.89 -3.74
C LEU A 284 -7.29 5.42 -4.18
N ALA A 285 -8.06 4.53 -3.55
CA ALA A 285 -8.09 3.12 -3.92
C ALA A 285 -8.47 2.96 -5.41
N GLY A 286 -7.82 2.04 -6.12
CA GLY A 286 -8.03 1.80 -7.55
C GLY A 286 -7.19 2.68 -8.50
N ASN A 287 -6.75 3.87 -8.07
CA ASN A 287 -6.07 4.79 -9.00
C ASN A 287 -4.64 4.38 -9.43
N SER A 288 -3.93 3.56 -8.65
CA SER A 288 -2.52 3.20 -8.98
C SER A 288 -2.41 2.37 -10.26
N LEU A 289 -3.27 1.36 -10.45
CA LEU A 289 -3.25 0.56 -11.67
C LEU A 289 -3.68 1.38 -12.89
N LEU A 290 -4.66 2.28 -12.71
CA LEU A 290 -5.09 3.20 -13.76
C LEU A 290 -3.96 4.14 -14.18
N GLU A 291 -3.22 4.71 -13.22
CA GLU A 291 -2.02 5.51 -13.49
C GLU A 291 -1.00 4.72 -14.30
N CYS A 292 -0.67 3.49 -13.90
CA CYS A 292 0.30 2.66 -14.63
C CYS A 292 -0.12 2.47 -16.10
N VAL A 293 -1.41 2.19 -16.36
CA VAL A 293 -1.92 2.00 -17.71
C VAL A 293 -1.89 3.30 -18.52
N VAL A 294 -2.36 4.40 -17.93
CA VAL A 294 -2.48 5.69 -18.62
C VAL A 294 -1.10 6.28 -18.90
N TYR A 295 -0.27 6.48 -17.88
CA TYR A 295 1.05 7.08 -18.06
C TYR A 295 2.03 6.12 -18.73
N GLY A 296 1.89 4.81 -18.55
CA GLY A 296 2.69 3.83 -19.30
C GLY A 296 2.44 3.93 -20.80
N ARG A 297 1.17 4.07 -21.22
CA ARG A 297 0.81 4.23 -22.64
C ARG A 297 1.25 5.60 -23.20
N ILE A 298 1.15 6.67 -22.41
CA ILE A 298 1.63 8.00 -22.79
C ILE A 298 3.16 7.97 -22.97
N ALA A 299 3.89 7.51 -21.96
CA ALA A 299 5.35 7.44 -21.99
C ALA A 299 5.87 6.56 -23.14
N GLY A 300 5.26 5.40 -23.38
CA GLY A 300 5.65 4.53 -24.49
C GLY A 300 5.45 5.18 -25.87
N ARG A 301 4.31 5.86 -26.08
CA ARG A 301 4.03 6.58 -27.33
C ARG A 301 4.98 7.75 -27.54
N ASN A 302 5.25 8.50 -26.48
CA ASN A 302 6.13 9.66 -26.58
C ASN A 302 7.58 9.22 -26.81
N ALA A 303 8.05 8.20 -26.09
CA ALA A 303 9.37 7.58 -26.30
C ALA A 303 9.58 7.15 -27.76
N ALA A 304 8.59 6.48 -28.37
CA ALA A 304 8.66 6.04 -29.76
C ALA A 304 8.70 7.20 -30.79
N ASN A 305 8.17 8.37 -30.42
CA ASN A 305 8.09 9.54 -31.28
C ASN A 305 9.23 10.55 -31.05
N ILE A 306 10.16 10.29 -30.12
CA ILE A 306 11.28 11.20 -29.87
C ILE A 306 12.17 11.30 -31.11
N ARG A 307 12.43 12.55 -31.50
CA ARG A 307 13.34 12.91 -32.60
C ARG A 307 14.49 13.77 -32.08
N TYR A 308 15.69 13.41 -32.49
CA TYR A 308 16.89 14.22 -32.30
C TYR A 308 17.21 14.91 -33.63
N SER A 309 17.59 16.16 -33.54
CA SER A 309 18.08 17.02 -34.60
C SER A 309 19.58 17.23 -34.43
N ALA A 310 20.23 17.82 -35.43
CA ALA A 310 21.68 18.08 -35.38
C ALA A 310 22.09 18.96 -34.19
N SER A 311 21.23 19.88 -33.71
CA SER A 311 21.50 20.69 -32.51
C SER A 311 21.41 19.90 -31.21
N ASP A 312 20.83 18.71 -31.21
CA ASP A 312 20.82 17.83 -30.04
C ASP A 312 22.08 16.95 -29.96
N ALA A 313 22.88 16.87 -31.04
CA ALA A 313 24.14 16.12 -31.06
C ALA A 313 25.24 16.77 -30.20
N THR A 314 25.00 17.99 -29.72
CA THR A 314 25.90 18.74 -28.83
C THR A 314 25.52 18.65 -27.36
N LEU A 315 24.59 17.77 -26.96
CA LEU A 315 24.32 17.50 -25.54
C LEU A 315 25.57 16.93 -24.88
N THR A 316 26.21 17.76 -24.06
CA THR A 316 27.37 17.40 -23.25
C THR A 316 26.94 16.77 -21.94
N ARG A 317 27.87 16.11 -21.23
CA ARG A 317 27.64 15.65 -19.84
C ARG A 317 27.20 16.75 -18.88
N THR A 318 27.51 18.01 -19.22
CA THR A 318 27.12 19.21 -18.47
C THR A 318 25.69 19.67 -18.76
N ASP A 319 25.04 19.14 -19.80
CA ASP A 319 23.62 19.39 -20.13
C ASP A 319 22.68 18.33 -19.52
N LEU A 320 23.24 17.30 -18.88
CA LEU A 320 22.55 16.25 -18.11
C LEU A 320 22.70 16.55 -16.61
#